data_AF-A0A3E0W5F6-F1
#
_entry.id   AF-A0A3E0W5F6-F1
#
_cell.length_a   1.000
_cell.length_b   1.000
_cell.length_c   1.000
_cell.angle_alpha   90.00
_cell.angle_beta   90.00
_cell.angle_gamma   90.00
#
_symmetry.space_group_name_H-M   'P 1'
#
loop_
_entity.id
_entity.type
_entity.pdbx_description
1 polymer ?
#
loop_
_entity_poly.entity_id
_entity_poly.type
_entity_poly.pdbx_seq_one_letter_code
_entity_poly.pdbx_strand_id
1 'polypeptide(L)'
;MQIGNGFGHFTAAAIRFARAAGVRHLIYTSVLQAPSSRLEIAGDHKATEEVISQSGIAATILRNGWYTENQRLDFDSARERGVIANSIGRGRIASAPRREYGEASTVVVGTPGHERQMYELSGDSVWSFPEFANTASEVLKRPVRYDVLTGTLQGDQLTAAGLPEKPLIFSSASTQIWPKVRST
;
A
#
# COMPACT_ATOMS: atom_id res chain seq x y z
N MET A 1 -25.54 -14.83 -2.57
CA MET A 1 -25.17 -14.47 -1.20
C MET A 1 -23.67 -14.61 -1.09
N GLN A 2 -22.92 -13.52 -1.30
CA GLN A 2 -21.48 -13.55 -1.42
C GLN A 2 -20.87 -13.29 -0.05
N ILE A 3 -20.26 -14.33 0.51
CA ILE A 3 -19.46 -14.27 1.73
C ILE A 3 -18.17 -13.48 1.40
N GLY A 4 -18.18 -12.18 1.71
CA GLY A 4 -17.00 -11.31 1.66
C GLY A 4 -16.18 -11.43 2.95
N ASN A 5 -14.87 -11.45 2.81
CA ASN A 5 -13.86 -11.65 3.84
C ASN A 5 -14.11 -10.78 5.10
N GLY A 6 -13.85 -11.33 6.29
CA GLY A 6 -14.23 -10.74 7.59
C GLY A 6 -13.76 -9.31 7.89
N PHE A 7 -12.82 -8.74 7.11
CA PHE A 7 -12.31 -7.38 7.32
C PHE A 7 -13.37 -6.29 7.06
N GLY A 8 -14.19 -6.42 6.01
CA GLY A 8 -15.25 -5.45 5.68
C GLY A 8 -16.38 -5.40 6.72
N HIS A 9 -16.59 -6.48 7.48
CA HIS A 9 -17.59 -6.53 8.55
C HIS A 9 -17.18 -5.70 9.77
N PHE A 10 -15.90 -5.71 10.13
CA PHE A 10 -15.38 -4.96 11.27
C PHE A 10 -15.37 -3.45 11.01
N THR A 11 -14.95 -3.02 9.82
CA THR A 11 -14.93 -1.59 9.46
C THR A 11 -16.34 -1.01 9.41
N ALA A 12 -17.29 -1.74 8.80
CA ALA A 12 -18.69 -1.31 8.79
C ALA A 12 -19.30 -1.22 10.19
N ALA A 13 -18.96 -2.13 11.10
CA ALA A 13 -19.40 -2.05 12.50
C ALA A 13 -18.83 -0.82 13.20
N ALA A 14 -17.53 -0.56 13.06
CA ALA A 14 -16.88 0.62 13.64
C ALA A 14 -17.52 1.93 13.15
N ILE A 15 -17.84 2.05 11.87
CA ILE A 15 -18.49 3.24 11.29
C ILE A 15 -19.90 3.43 11.85
N ARG A 16 -20.68 2.35 12.02
CA ARG A 16 -22.00 2.43 12.66
C ARG A 16 -21.90 2.90 14.11
N PHE A 17 -20.93 2.39 14.87
CA PHE A 17 -20.70 2.85 16.24
C PHE A 17 -20.25 4.31 16.30
N ALA A 18 -19.35 4.73 15.41
CA ALA A 18 -18.93 6.13 15.30
C ALA A 18 -20.13 7.05 15.06
N ARG A 19 -21.06 6.65 14.18
CA ARG A 19 -22.31 7.38 13.94
C ARG A 19 -23.17 7.46 15.20
N ALA A 20 -23.39 6.34 15.88
CA ALA A 20 -24.19 6.29 17.11
C ALA A 20 -23.58 7.11 18.25
N ALA A 21 -22.25 7.18 18.31
CA ALA A 21 -21.50 7.99 19.28
C ALA A 21 -21.43 9.50 18.91
N GLY A 22 -21.99 9.91 17.78
CA GLY A 22 -21.99 11.31 17.35
C GLY A 22 -20.63 11.80 16.83
N VAL A 23 -19.75 10.90 16.38
CA VAL A 23 -18.49 11.27 15.72
C VAL A 23 -18.78 12.17 14.53
N ARG A 24 -18.06 13.30 14.45
CA ARG A 24 -18.32 14.35 13.46
C ARG A 24 -17.43 14.26 12.23
N HIS A 25 -16.25 13.65 12.37
CA HIS A 25 -15.25 13.52 11.30
C HIS A 25 -14.52 12.19 11.42
N LEU A 26 -14.44 11.45 10.31
CA LEU A 26 -13.64 10.23 10.19
C LEU A 26 -12.38 10.50 9.37
N ILE A 27 -11.26 9.91 9.77
CA ILE A 27 -10.04 9.88 8.97
C ILE A 27 -9.74 8.41 8.72
N TYR A 28 -9.72 8.02 7.44
CA TYR A 28 -9.60 6.62 7.04
C TYR A 28 -8.38 6.43 6.14
N THR A 29 -7.49 5.52 6.56
CA THR A 29 -6.35 5.08 5.76
C THR A 29 -6.82 4.03 4.74
N SER A 30 -6.95 4.48 3.50
CA SER A 30 -7.28 3.66 2.36
C SER A 30 -6.02 3.27 1.57
N VAL A 31 -6.19 2.75 0.35
CA VAL A 31 -5.12 2.37 -0.56
C VAL A 31 -5.10 3.25 -1.81
N LEU A 32 -3.90 3.53 -2.32
CA LEU A 32 -3.66 4.31 -3.53
C LEU A 32 -4.53 3.83 -4.70
N GLN A 33 -5.24 4.77 -5.33
CA GLN A 33 -6.15 4.52 -6.46
C GLN A 33 -7.15 3.38 -6.20
N ALA A 34 -7.70 3.25 -4.99
CA ALA A 34 -8.62 2.17 -4.61
C ALA A 34 -9.69 1.80 -5.69
N PRO A 35 -10.32 2.73 -6.43
CA PRO A 35 -11.32 2.37 -7.45
C PRO A 35 -10.79 1.58 -8.65
N SER A 36 -9.51 1.77 -9.01
CA SER A 36 -8.87 1.18 -10.20
C SER A 36 -7.67 0.28 -9.88
N SER A 37 -7.29 0.21 -8.61
CA SER A 37 -6.16 -0.58 -8.14
C SER A 37 -6.42 -2.08 -8.32
N ARG A 38 -5.40 -2.78 -8.82
CA ARG A 38 -5.41 -4.25 -8.99
C ARG A 38 -4.87 -5.01 -7.78
N LEU A 39 -4.57 -4.31 -6.69
CA LEU A 39 -4.15 -4.94 -5.45
C LEU A 39 -5.32 -5.74 -4.86
N GLU A 40 -5.06 -6.93 -4.34
CA GLU A 40 -6.10 -7.78 -3.73
C GLU A 40 -6.83 -7.04 -2.60
N ILE A 41 -6.11 -6.22 -1.82
CA ILE A 41 -6.65 -5.40 -0.72
C ILE A 41 -7.52 -4.22 -1.19
N ALA A 42 -7.47 -3.82 -2.46
CA ALA A 42 -8.19 -2.64 -2.94
C ALA A 42 -9.71 -2.80 -2.88
N GLY A 43 -10.22 -4.03 -3.06
CA GLY A 43 -11.65 -4.33 -2.93
C GLY A 43 -12.19 -4.00 -1.54
N ASP A 44 -11.48 -4.39 -0.48
CA ASP A 44 -11.88 -4.15 0.90
C ASP A 44 -11.83 -2.65 1.25
N HIS A 45 -10.81 -1.94 0.75
CA HIS A 45 -10.71 -0.49 0.92
C HIS A 45 -11.83 0.25 0.19
N LYS A 46 -12.12 -0.11 -1.06
CA LYS A 46 -13.23 0.45 -1.84
C LYS A 46 -14.57 0.25 -1.13
N ALA A 47 -14.84 -0.97 -0.67
CA ALA A 47 -16.07 -1.26 0.08
C ALA A 47 -16.17 -0.42 1.36
N THR A 48 -15.06 -0.21 2.08
CA THR A 48 -15.05 0.65 3.27
C THR A 48 -15.27 2.13 2.93
N GLU A 49 -14.66 2.64 1.86
CA GLU A 49 -14.91 4.02 1.38
C GLU A 49 -16.39 4.23 1.03
N GLU A 50 -17.04 3.24 0.41
CA GLU A 50 -18.47 3.27 0.11
C GLU A 50 -19.32 3.33 1.39
N VAL A 51 -19.00 2.53 2.41
CA VAL A 51 -19.69 2.56 3.71
C VAL A 51 -19.50 3.90 4.42
N ILE A 52 -18.30 4.49 4.37
CA ILE A 52 -18.03 5.81 4.93
C ILE A 52 -18.89 6.87 4.22
N SER A 53 -18.93 6.85 2.89
CA SER A 53 -19.75 7.78 2.09
C SER A 53 -21.23 7.70 2.45
N GLN A 54 -21.75 6.48 2.67
CA GLN A 54 -23.15 6.24 3.06
C GLN A 54 -23.44 6.56 4.53
N SER A 55 -22.42 6.73 5.39
CA SER A 55 -22.60 6.95 6.83
C SER A 55 -23.20 8.32 7.18
N GLY A 56 -23.02 9.31 6.30
CA GLY A 56 -23.37 10.71 6.53
C GLY A 56 -22.39 11.47 7.44
N ILE A 57 -21.34 10.81 7.96
CA ILE A 57 -20.27 11.45 8.73
C ILE A 57 -19.29 12.10 7.73
N ALA A 58 -18.84 13.33 7.99
CA ALA A 58 -17.78 13.93 7.19
C ALA A 58 -16.52 13.07 7.28
N ALA A 59 -15.78 12.89 6.18
CA ALA A 59 -14.61 12.02 6.19
C ALA A 59 -13.46 12.59 5.38
N THR A 60 -12.24 12.29 5.79
CA THR A 60 -11.03 12.43 4.97
C THR A 60 -10.51 11.04 4.63
N ILE A 61 -10.28 10.79 3.34
CA ILE A 61 -9.75 9.52 2.86
C ILE A 61 -8.26 9.71 2.52
N LEU A 62 -7.40 8.98 3.22
CA LEU A 62 -5.96 8.97 2.99
C LEU A 62 -5.59 7.70 2.23
N ARG A 63 -5.55 7.77 0.91
CA ARG A 63 -5.18 6.65 0.04
C ARG A 63 -3.67 6.48 0.03
N ASN A 64 -3.17 5.73 1.01
CA ASN A 64 -1.75 5.48 1.19
C ASN A 64 -1.23 4.56 0.09
N GLY A 65 -0.08 4.92 -0.48
CA GLY A 65 0.73 4.10 -1.35
C GLY A 65 1.51 3.02 -0.61
N TRP A 66 2.57 2.55 -1.24
CA TRP A 66 3.35 1.44 -0.73
C TRP A 66 4.33 1.89 0.36
N TYR A 67 4.46 1.10 1.43
CA TYR A 67 5.44 1.36 2.48
C TYR A 67 6.82 0.87 2.06
N THR A 68 7.85 1.72 2.18
CA THR A 68 9.24 1.34 1.88
C THR A 68 9.71 0.17 2.76
N GLU A 69 9.21 0.08 3.98
CA GLU A 69 9.52 -1.01 4.91
C GLU A 69 8.99 -2.37 4.42
N ASN A 70 8.08 -2.42 3.45
CA ASN A 70 7.66 -3.69 2.86
C ASN A 70 8.81 -4.37 2.09
N GLN A 71 9.86 -3.63 1.71
CA GLN A 71 11.08 -4.15 1.09
C GLN A 71 12.11 -4.66 2.11
N ARG A 72 11.77 -4.72 3.41
CA ARG A 72 12.70 -5.18 4.44
C ARG A 72 13.18 -6.61 4.19
N LEU A 73 12.28 -7.53 3.86
CA LEU A 73 12.63 -8.93 3.59
C LEU A 73 13.50 -9.07 2.33
N ASP A 74 13.21 -8.28 1.29
CA ASP A 74 14.05 -8.22 0.09
C ASP A 74 15.48 -7.77 0.44
N PHE A 75 15.62 -6.71 1.25
CA PHE A 75 16.92 -6.21 1.69
C PHE A 75 17.68 -7.19 2.58
N ASP A 76 16.99 -7.87 3.51
CA ASP A 76 17.59 -8.91 4.34
C ASP A 76 18.11 -10.08 3.47
N SER A 77 17.34 -10.50 2.45
CA SER A 77 17.79 -11.47 1.45
C SER A 77 19.01 -10.99 0.65
N ALA A 78 19.04 -9.71 0.24
CA ALA A 78 20.21 -9.11 -0.40
C ALA A 78 21.45 -9.18 0.49
N ARG A 79 21.30 -8.87 1.79
CA ARG A 79 22.39 -8.91 2.77
C ARG A 79 22.95 -10.31 2.96
N GLU A 80 22.07 -11.29 3.13
CA GLU A 80 22.44 -12.68 3.44
C GLU A 80 22.97 -13.41 2.21
N ARG A 81 22.27 -13.30 1.08
CA ARG A 81 22.46 -14.15 -0.11
C ARG A 81 22.97 -13.39 -1.33
N GLY A 82 22.95 -12.06 -1.32
CA GLY A 82 23.29 -11.25 -2.50
C GLY A 82 22.22 -11.32 -3.59
N VAL A 83 20.98 -11.68 -3.25
CA VAL A 83 19.88 -11.84 -4.19
C VAL A 83 18.61 -11.23 -3.64
N ILE A 84 17.95 -10.42 -4.45
CA ILE A 84 16.55 -10.02 -4.28
C ILE A 84 15.74 -10.81 -5.30
N ALA A 85 14.68 -11.50 -4.88
CA ALA A 85 13.88 -12.31 -5.78
C ALA A 85 12.39 -12.15 -5.50
N ASN A 86 11.63 -11.69 -6.50
CA ASN A 86 10.17 -11.55 -6.41
C ASN A 86 9.52 -11.53 -7.81
N SER A 87 8.19 -11.52 -7.86
CA SER A 87 7.41 -11.53 -9.11
C SER A 87 7.03 -10.15 -9.67
N ILE A 88 7.62 -9.06 -9.21
CA ILE A 88 7.25 -7.70 -9.65
C ILE A 88 7.78 -7.40 -11.07
N GLY A 89 8.79 -8.13 -11.51
CA GLY A 89 9.36 -8.01 -12.85
C GLY A 89 9.91 -6.61 -13.11
N ARG A 90 9.40 -5.94 -14.15
CA ARG A 90 9.74 -4.55 -14.53
C ARG A 90 8.82 -3.51 -13.88
N GLY A 91 8.00 -3.91 -12.91
CA GLY A 91 7.13 -2.99 -12.17
C GLY A 91 7.93 -1.88 -11.49
N ARG A 92 7.28 -0.73 -11.35
CA ARG A 92 7.84 0.43 -10.63
C ARG A 92 6.94 0.80 -9.46
N ILE A 93 7.54 1.29 -8.38
CA ILE A 93 6.86 1.62 -7.13
C ILE A 93 7.25 3.04 -6.72
N ALA A 94 6.26 3.82 -6.27
CA ALA A 94 6.44 5.09 -5.58
C ALA A 94 6.16 4.87 -4.09
N SER A 95 7.15 4.34 -3.36
CA SER A 95 7.00 4.05 -1.94
C SER A 95 7.39 5.22 -1.06
N ALA A 96 6.79 5.36 0.12
CA ALA A 96 7.30 6.23 1.18
C ALA A 96 7.41 5.46 2.52
N PRO A 97 8.26 5.90 3.46
CA PRO A 97 8.29 5.36 4.81
C PRO A 97 6.94 5.54 5.52
N ARG A 98 6.55 4.60 6.40
CA ARG A 98 5.33 4.74 7.23
C ARG A 98 5.30 6.03 8.03
N ARG A 99 6.48 6.53 8.44
CA ARG A 99 6.65 7.81 9.12
C ARG A 99 6.02 8.97 8.33
N GLU A 100 6.24 9.04 7.03
CA GLU A 100 5.72 10.14 6.20
C GLU A 100 4.20 10.06 6.03
N TYR A 101 3.64 8.86 5.89
CA TYR A 101 2.19 8.66 5.93
C TYR A 101 1.57 9.03 7.29
N GLY A 102 2.29 8.77 8.38
CA GLY A 102 1.91 9.21 9.73
C GLY A 102 1.95 10.72 9.90
N GLU A 103 2.95 11.39 9.33
CA GLU A 103 3.03 12.86 9.29
C GLU A 103 1.86 13.48 8.51
N ALA A 104 1.55 12.94 7.32
CA ALA A 104 0.40 13.38 6.54
C ALA A 104 -0.92 13.20 7.33
N SER A 105 -1.07 12.07 8.02
CA SER A 105 -2.23 11.83 8.89
C SER A 105 -2.31 12.83 10.05
N THR A 106 -1.15 13.17 10.65
CA THR A 106 -1.06 14.14 11.75
C THR A 106 -1.46 15.54 11.29
N VAL A 107 -1.05 15.97 10.09
CA VAL A 107 -1.51 17.24 9.51
C VAL A 107 -3.02 17.21 9.35
N VAL A 108 -3.57 16.16 8.74
CA VAL A 108 -5.02 16.04 8.52
C VAL A 108 -5.83 16.05 9.82
N VAL A 109 -5.31 15.46 10.90
CA VAL A 109 -5.92 15.51 12.24
C VAL A 109 -5.78 16.89 12.88
N GLY A 110 -4.62 17.55 12.69
CA GLY A 110 -4.23 18.74 13.45
C GLY A 110 -4.64 20.08 12.83
N THR A 111 -5.06 20.10 11.56
CA THR A 111 -5.46 21.33 10.86
C THR A 111 -6.89 21.25 10.30
N PRO A 112 -7.61 22.38 10.21
CA PRO A 112 -8.94 22.41 9.61
C PRO A 112 -8.89 22.32 8.07
N GLY A 113 -10.02 22.01 7.43
CA GLY A 113 -10.19 22.09 5.97
C GLY A 113 -9.98 20.78 5.21
N HIS A 114 -9.82 19.67 5.92
CA HIS A 114 -9.63 18.34 5.32
C HIS A 114 -10.92 17.54 5.23
N GLU A 115 -12.04 18.03 5.75
CA GLU A 115 -13.32 17.37 5.68
C GLU A 115 -13.76 17.17 4.22
N ARG A 116 -14.24 15.96 3.90
CA ARG A 116 -14.66 15.54 2.56
C ARG A 116 -13.55 15.55 1.51
N GLN A 117 -12.28 15.54 1.93
CA GLN A 117 -11.14 15.42 1.03
C GLN A 117 -10.72 13.96 0.82
N MET A 118 -10.14 13.72 -0.35
CA MET A 118 -9.47 12.46 -0.68
C MET A 118 -8.05 12.77 -1.15
N TYR A 119 -7.06 12.20 -0.47
CA TYR A 119 -5.65 12.40 -0.78
C TYR A 119 -5.03 11.10 -1.30
N GLU A 120 -4.40 11.15 -2.46
CA GLU A 120 -3.56 10.08 -2.99
C GLU A 120 -2.12 10.34 -2.53
N LEU A 121 -1.60 9.50 -1.63
CA LEU A 121 -0.32 9.70 -0.96
C LEU A 121 0.71 8.69 -1.44
N SER A 122 1.84 9.15 -1.99
CA SER A 122 2.93 8.29 -2.46
C SER A 122 4.28 8.92 -2.18
N GLY A 123 5.35 8.15 -2.33
CA GLY A 123 6.70 8.72 -2.37
C GLY A 123 6.91 9.65 -3.56
N ASP A 124 7.87 10.56 -3.43
CA ASP A 124 8.24 11.54 -4.46
C ASP A 124 9.02 10.94 -5.63
N SER A 125 9.60 9.75 -5.43
CA SER A 125 10.45 9.08 -6.41
C SER A 125 9.88 7.71 -6.78
N VAL A 126 9.97 7.40 -8.08
CA VAL A 126 9.55 6.12 -8.64
C VAL A 126 10.79 5.27 -8.92
N TRP A 127 10.83 4.05 -8.39
CA TRP A 127 11.96 3.14 -8.54
C TRP A 127 11.50 1.72 -8.90
N SER A 128 12.43 0.90 -9.37
CA SER A 128 12.27 -0.49 -9.82
C SER A 128 13.18 -1.42 -9.04
N PHE A 129 12.88 -2.72 -9.02
CA PHE A 129 13.71 -3.69 -8.30
C PHE A 129 15.16 -3.82 -8.80
N PRO A 130 15.47 -3.64 -10.10
CA PRO A 130 16.86 -3.48 -10.53
C PRO A 130 17.57 -2.27 -9.89
N GLU A 131 16.91 -1.10 -9.83
CA GLU A 131 17.46 0.10 -9.16
C GLU A 131 17.62 -0.14 -7.65
N PHE A 132 16.69 -0.88 -7.02
CA PHE A 132 16.79 -1.26 -5.62
C PHE A 132 17.95 -2.24 -5.35
N ALA A 133 18.17 -3.24 -6.21
CA ALA A 133 19.32 -4.15 -6.09
C ALA A 133 20.66 -3.42 -6.27
N ASN A 134 20.73 -2.44 -7.17
CA ASN A 134 21.90 -1.56 -7.30
C ASN A 134 22.15 -0.76 -6.01
N THR A 135 21.10 -0.13 -5.48
CA THR A 135 21.17 0.62 -4.21
C THR A 135 21.61 -0.28 -3.05
N ALA A 136 21.07 -1.50 -2.97
CA ALA A 136 21.47 -2.48 -1.96
C ALA A 136 22.94 -2.88 -2.12
N SER A 137 23.43 -3.07 -3.35
CA SER A 137 24.85 -3.35 -3.62
C SER A 137 25.75 -2.23 -3.12
N GLU A 138 25.37 -0.97 -3.37
CA GLU A 138 26.11 0.21 -2.93
C GLU A 138 26.17 0.34 -1.41
N VAL A 139 25.05 0.07 -0.71
CA VAL A 139 24.96 0.13 0.75
C VAL A 139 25.74 -1.02 1.40
N LEU A 140 25.58 -2.24 0.88
CA LEU A 140 26.20 -3.45 1.44
C LEU A 140 27.66 -3.66 1.01
N LYS A 141 28.15 -2.87 0.04
CA LYS A 141 29.51 -2.97 -0.53
C LYS A 141 29.81 -4.36 -1.09
N ARG A 142 28.83 -5.00 -1.71
CA ARG A 142 28.95 -6.31 -2.37
C ARG A 142 27.97 -6.43 -3.54
N PRO A 143 28.20 -7.33 -4.50
CA PRO A 143 27.23 -7.57 -5.57
C PRO A 143 25.90 -8.10 -5.04
N VAL A 144 24.79 -7.48 -5.47
CA VAL A 144 23.42 -7.95 -5.29
C VAL A 144 22.74 -8.03 -6.66
N ARG A 145 22.12 -9.17 -6.97
CA ARG A 145 21.32 -9.33 -8.20
C ARG A 145 19.83 -9.30 -7.92
N TYR A 146 19.04 -8.94 -8.93
CA TYR A 146 17.59 -9.08 -8.91
C TYR A 146 17.15 -10.22 -9.84
N ASP A 147 16.50 -11.24 -9.27
CA ASP A 147 15.98 -12.40 -9.99
C ASP A 147 14.45 -12.35 -10.03
N VAL A 148 13.87 -12.34 -11.24
CA VAL A 148 12.41 -12.32 -11.40
C VAL A 148 11.86 -13.72 -11.21
N LEU A 149 10.97 -13.90 -10.25
CA LEU A 149 10.30 -15.17 -9.99
C LEU A 149 9.06 -15.33 -10.87
N THR A 150 8.92 -16.50 -11.48
CA THR A 150 7.65 -16.93 -12.09
C THR A 150 6.65 -17.30 -10.99
N GLY A 151 5.34 -17.29 -11.31
CA GLY A 151 4.28 -17.52 -10.32
C GLY A 151 4.41 -18.86 -9.57
N THR A 152 4.93 -19.91 -10.22
CA THR A 152 5.20 -21.21 -9.58
C THR A 152 6.34 -21.12 -8.57
N LEU A 153 7.46 -20.48 -8.94
CA LEU A 153 8.64 -20.35 -8.07
C LEU A 153 8.38 -19.45 -6.86
N GLN A 154 7.51 -18.45 -6.99
CA GLN A 154 7.12 -17.59 -5.87
C GLN A 154 6.29 -18.34 -4.82
N GLY A 155 5.35 -19.19 -5.27
CA GLY A 155 4.54 -20.03 -4.38
C GLY A 155 5.41 -20.99 -3.56
N ASP A 156 6.32 -21.71 -4.24
CA ASP A 156 7.23 -22.65 -3.59
C ASP A 156 8.12 -21.96 -2.52
N GLN A 157 8.60 -20.75 -2.80
CA GLN A 157 9.42 -19.99 -1.86
C GLN A 157 8.64 -19.47 -0.65
N LEU A 158 7.38 -19.02 -0.84
CA LEU A 158 6.53 -18.58 0.26
C LEU A 158 6.19 -19.76 1.18
N THR A 159 5.88 -20.91 0.60
CA THR A 159 5.63 -22.16 1.35
C THR A 159 6.89 -22.61 2.10
N ALA A 160 8.07 -22.56 1.48
CA ALA A 160 9.33 -22.87 2.14
C ALA A 160 9.67 -21.89 3.30
N ALA A 161 9.21 -20.64 3.23
CA ALA A 161 9.36 -19.64 4.27
C ALA A 161 8.25 -19.68 5.36
N GLY A 162 7.30 -20.63 5.28
CA GLY A 162 6.20 -20.77 6.22
C GLY A 162 5.11 -19.70 6.09
N LEU A 163 5.06 -19.00 4.96
CA LEU A 163 4.05 -17.99 4.66
C LEU A 163 2.90 -18.61 3.84
N PRO A 164 1.64 -18.21 4.08
CA PRO A 164 0.50 -18.74 3.33
C PRO A 164 0.61 -18.43 1.83
N GLU A 165 0.19 -19.39 1.00
CA GLU A 165 0.36 -19.35 -0.47
C GLU A 165 -0.29 -18.16 -1.16
N LYS A 166 -1.24 -17.45 -0.55
CA LYS A 166 -1.90 -16.27 -1.14
C LYS A 166 -0.98 -15.06 -1.10
N PRO A 167 -0.31 -14.68 -2.20
CA PRO A 167 0.48 -13.47 -2.25
C PRO A 167 -0.46 -12.32 -2.61
N LEU A 168 -0.11 -11.10 -2.20
CA LEU A 168 -0.63 -9.91 -2.88
C LEU A 168 -0.11 -9.95 -4.32
N ILE A 169 -0.93 -10.45 -5.26
CA ILE A 169 -0.54 -10.56 -6.67
C ILE A 169 -0.46 -9.15 -7.26
N PHE A 170 0.76 -8.69 -7.54
CA PHE A 170 1.00 -7.55 -8.41
C PHE A 170 0.99 -8.03 -9.86
N SER A 171 -0.18 -8.01 -10.50
CA SER A 171 -0.27 -8.20 -11.95
C SER A 171 0.43 -7.03 -12.66
N SER A 172 1.50 -7.31 -13.40
CA SER A 172 2.26 -6.31 -14.14
C SER A 172 1.46 -5.73 -15.31
N ALA A 173 1.22 -4.42 -15.33
CA ALA A 173 1.02 -3.65 -16.55
C ALA A 173 1.26 -2.14 -16.35
N SER A 174 2.34 -1.66 -16.98
CA SER A 174 2.54 -0.39 -17.71
C SER A 174 2.04 0.96 -17.13
N THR A 175 3.05 1.84 -16.97
CA THR A 175 3.09 3.26 -17.37
C THR A 175 1.86 4.12 -17.09
N GLN A 176 1.89 4.85 -15.98
CA GLN A 176 1.30 6.17 -15.94
C GLN A 176 1.95 7.01 -14.82
N ILE A 177 2.78 7.95 -15.23
CA ILE A 177 3.37 9.00 -14.40
C ILE A 177 2.36 10.14 -14.38
N TRP A 178 1.91 10.57 -13.20
CA TRP A 178 0.91 11.64 -13.07
C TRP A 178 1.34 12.74 -12.09
N PRO A 179 0.94 14.01 -12.33
CA PRO A 179 1.51 15.15 -11.62
C PRO A 179 0.86 15.39 -10.25
N LYS A 180 1.69 15.93 -9.33
CA LYS A 180 1.35 16.36 -7.97
C LYS A 180 0.15 17.30 -7.91
N VAL A 181 -0.68 17.12 -6.87
CA VAL A 181 -1.40 18.24 -6.25
C VAL A 181 -0.42 18.92 -5.29
N ARG A 182 -0.04 20.16 -5.58
CA ARG A 182 0.63 21.04 -4.62
C ARG A 182 -0.46 21.76 -3.82
N SER A 183 -0.37 21.74 -2.50
CA SER A 183 -1.05 22.74 -1.68
C SER A 183 -0.40 24.09 -1.95
N THR A 184 -1.20 25.05 -2.40
CA THR A 184 -0.87 26.49 -2.36
C THR A 184 -0.72 26.96 -0.92
#